data_AF-A0A164HQ06-F1
#
_entry.id   AF-A0A164HQ06-F1
#
_cell.length_a   1.000
_cell.length_b   1.000
_cell.length_c   1.000
_cell.angle_alpha   90.00
_cell.angle_beta   90.00
_cell.angle_gamma   90.00
#
_symmetry.space_group_name_H-M   'P 1'
#
loop_
_entity.id
_entity.type
_entity.pdbx_description
1 polymer ?
#
loop_
_entity_poly.entity_id
_entity_poly.type
_entity_poly.pdbx_seq_one_letter_code
_entity_poly.pdbx_strand_id
1 'polypeptide(L)'
;MAYGKKPSGIAFEAFKAFNTAGFAVQKGVFLPKGTAPDIADAYAKAFAAVVSAPGFKEKAGDEIGEYRQATGAAAQKMLDVALAIDGEAKGWVKKWLTDKHGVKLD
;
A
#
# COMPACT_ATOMS: atom_id res chain seq x y z
N MET A 1 -13.68 6.63 16.21
CA MET A 1 -13.41 5.29 16.78
C MET A 1 -14.74 4.67 17.18
N ALA A 2 -15.11 3.50 16.66
CA ALA A 2 -16.45 2.92 16.87
C ALA A 2 -16.76 2.56 18.34
N TYR A 3 -15.75 2.38 19.20
CA TYR A 3 -15.90 1.87 20.58
C TYR A 3 -15.11 2.66 21.65
N GLY A 4 -14.71 3.90 21.39
CA GLY A 4 -14.02 4.75 22.38
C GLY A 4 -12.59 4.31 22.78
N LYS A 5 -12.07 3.21 22.26
CA LYS A 5 -10.69 2.72 22.46
C LYS A 5 -9.99 2.42 21.13
N LYS A 6 -8.66 2.42 21.15
CA LYS A 6 -7.86 1.97 20.00
C LYS A 6 -8.19 0.50 19.70
N PRO A 7 -8.41 0.13 18.43
CA PRO A 7 -8.60 -1.26 18.05
C PRO A 7 -7.31 -2.06 18.30
N SER A 8 -7.47 -3.34 18.61
CA SER A 8 -6.38 -4.25 18.97
C SER A 8 -6.76 -5.71 18.68
N GLY A 9 -5.78 -6.61 18.79
CA GLY A 9 -5.95 -8.05 18.58
C GLY A 9 -5.76 -8.49 17.13
N ILE A 10 -5.69 -9.81 16.92
CA ILE A 10 -5.28 -10.41 15.63
C ILE A 10 -6.19 -10.02 14.46
N ALA A 11 -7.49 -9.84 14.69
CA ALA A 11 -8.43 -9.38 13.66
C ALA A 11 -8.13 -7.95 13.20
N PHE A 12 -7.74 -7.07 14.13
CA PHE A 12 -7.33 -5.70 13.79
C PHE A 12 -5.97 -5.68 13.09
N GLU A 13 -5.02 -6.49 13.54
CA GLU A 13 -3.71 -6.60 12.90
C GLU A 13 -3.83 -7.17 11.47
N ALA A 14 -4.68 -8.16 11.26
CA ALA A 14 -5.05 -8.66 9.94
C ALA A 14 -5.71 -7.56 9.07
N PHE A 15 -6.71 -6.86 9.60
CA PHE A 15 -7.32 -5.73 8.90
C PHE A 15 -6.28 -4.69 8.49
N LYS A 16 -5.41 -4.29 9.43
CA LYS A 16 -4.37 -3.28 9.18
C LYS A 16 -3.42 -3.74 8.09
N ALA A 17 -2.92 -4.97 8.15
CA ALA A 17 -1.98 -5.50 7.16
C ALA A 17 -2.58 -5.56 5.75
N PHE A 18 -3.80 -6.11 5.62
CA PHE A 18 -4.46 -6.22 4.31
C PHE A 18 -4.96 -4.86 3.79
N ASN A 19 -5.38 -3.95 4.65
CA ASN A 19 -5.76 -2.61 4.24
C ASN A 19 -4.54 -1.81 3.78
N THR A 20 -3.39 -1.91 4.46
CA THR A 20 -2.15 -1.29 3.99
C THR A 20 -1.69 -1.88 2.65
N ALA A 21 -1.75 -3.20 2.48
CA ALA A 21 -1.38 -3.85 1.23
C ALA A 21 -2.33 -3.48 0.06
N GLY A 22 -3.63 -3.49 0.29
CA GLY A 22 -4.65 -3.30 -0.75
C GLY A 22 -4.94 -1.84 -1.08
N PHE A 23 -4.80 -0.93 -0.13
CA PHE A 23 -5.21 0.47 -0.29
C PHE A 23 -4.03 1.43 -0.41
N ALA A 24 -3.02 1.32 0.47
CA ALA A 24 -1.95 2.33 0.54
C ALA A 24 -1.01 2.31 -0.68
N VAL A 25 -0.88 1.17 -1.33
CA VAL A 25 0.01 0.98 -2.51
C VAL A 25 -0.76 0.60 -3.78
N GLN A 26 -2.09 0.83 -3.82
CA GLN A 26 -2.97 0.37 -4.90
C GLN A 26 -2.60 0.91 -6.29
N LYS A 27 -2.11 2.17 -6.37
CA LYS A 27 -1.78 2.86 -7.62
C LYS A 27 -0.25 3.00 -7.82
N GLY A 28 0.50 1.98 -7.45
CA GLY A 28 1.96 1.96 -7.61
C GLY A 28 2.40 1.94 -9.08
N VAL A 29 3.46 2.68 -9.40
CA VAL A 29 4.15 2.58 -10.70
C VAL A 29 5.43 1.76 -10.50
N PHE A 30 5.62 0.75 -11.35
CA PHE A 30 6.74 -0.17 -11.26
C PHE A 30 7.56 -0.16 -12.55
N LEU A 31 8.88 -0.32 -12.40
CA LEU A 31 9.78 -0.59 -13.51
C LEU A 31 10.08 -2.08 -13.56
N PRO A 32 10.44 -2.62 -14.75
CA PRO A 32 10.85 -4.02 -14.87
C PRO A 32 12.01 -4.37 -13.92
N LYS A 33 11.99 -5.60 -13.41
CA LYS A 33 13.11 -6.12 -12.61
C LYS A 33 14.40 -6.07 -13.43
N GLY A 34 15.47 -5.57 -12.80
CA GLY A 34 16.78 -5.42 -13.46
C GLY A 34 16.97 -4.11 -14.22
N THR A 35 15.99 -3.19 -14.18
CA THR A 35 16.19 -1.82 -14.67
C THR A 35 17.42 -1.19 -14.02
N ALA A 36 18.25 -0.54 -14.83
CA ALA A 36 19.47 0.09 -14.36
C ALA A 36 19.19 1.20 -13.32
N PRO A 37 20.04 1.38 -12.28
CA PRO A 37 19.78 2.33 -11.20
C PRO A 37 19.59 3.78 -11.67
N ASP A 38 20.36 4.21 -12.68
CA ASP A 38 20.27 5.54 -13.27
C ASP A 38 18.92 5.79 -13.96
N ILE A 39 18.37 4.78 -14.62
CA ILE A 39 17.03 4.83 -15.20
C ILE A 39 15.97 4.91 -14.10
N ALA A 40 16.08 4.09 -13.05
CA ALA A 40 15.16 4.13 -11.92
C ALA A 40 15.16 5.50 -11.22
N ASP A 41 16.34 6.09 -11.04
CA ASP A 41 16.50 7.43 -10.49
C ASP A 41 15.91 8.52 -11.39
N ALA A 42 16.03 8.38 -12.71
CA ALA A 42 15.41 9.31 -13.65
C ALA A 42 13.88 9.32 -13.52
N TYR A 43 13.25 8.14 -13.42
CA TYR A 43 11.81 8.04 -13.17
C TYR A 43 11.42 8.57 -11.79
N ALA A 44 12.18 8.25 -10.74
CA ALA A 44 11.92 8.78 -9.40
C ALA A 44 11.94 10.32 -9.37
N LYS A 45 12.90 10.94 -10.05
CA LYS A 45 12.99 12.39 -10.21
C LYS A 45 11.81 12.95 -11.02
N ALA A 46 11.44 12.30 -12.12
CA ALA A 46 10.30 12.72 -12.94
C ALA A 46 8.99 12.70 -12.13
N PHE A 47 8.71 11.63 -11.39
CA PHE A 47 7.53 11.56 -10.52
C PHE A 47 7.58 12.59 -9.40
N ALA A 48 8.75 12.85 -8.80
CA ALA A 48 8.88 13.91 -7.80
C ALA A 48 8.53 15.28 -8.39
N ALA A 49 8.99 15.58 -9.61
CA ALA A 49 8.66 16.82 -10.31
C ALA A 49 7.15 16.94 -10.60
N VAL A 50 6.50 15.84 -11.02
CA VAL A 50 5.05 15.81 -11.25
C VAL A 50 4.27 16.07 -9.96
N VAL A 51 4.62 15.38 -8.87
CA VAL A 51 3.94 15.53 -7.57
C VAL A 51 4.11 16.93 -6.99
N SER A 52 5.24 17.58 -7.26
CA SER A 52 5.52 18.96 -6.83
C SER A 52 5.03 20.03 -7.81
N ALA A 53 4.44 19.66 -8.95
CA ALA A 53 3.99 20.62 -9.95
C ALA A 53 2.81 21.47 -9.44
N PRO A 54 2.74 22.76 -9.81
CA PRO A 54 1.57 23.60 -9.50
C PRO A 54 0.28 22.95 -9.99
N GLY A 55 -0.76 22.97 -9.15
CA GLY A 55 -2.06 22.36 -9.46
C GLY A 55 -2.10 20.83 -9.37
N PHE A 56 -0.99 20.15 -9.04
CA PHE A 56 -1.00 18.70 -8.89
C PHE A 56 -1.99 18.24 -7.82
N LYS A 57 -2.00 18.87 -6.64
CA LYS A 57 -2.86 18.44 -5.52
C LYS A 57 -4.35 18.50 -5.87
N GLU A 58 -4.78 19.55 -6.57
CA GLU A 58 -6.17 19.74 -6.99
C GLU A 58 -6.58 18.65 -7.97
N LYS A 59 -5.81 18.47 -9.06
CA LYS A 59 -6.05 17.40 -10.03
C LYS A 59 -5.96 16.01 -9.41
N ALA A 60 -5.01 15.81 -8.48
CA ALA A 60 -4.85 14.55 -7.81
C ALA A 60 -6.06 14.22 -6.94
N GLY A 61 -6.69 15.21 -6.31
CA GLY A 61 -7.94 15.03 -5.56
C GLY A 61 -9.04 14.38 -6.40
N ASP A 62 -9.23 14.90 -7.62
CA ASP A 62 -10.26 14.40 -8.55
C ASP A 62 -9.91 13.04 -9.16
N GLU A 63 -8.64 12.81 -9.51
CA GLU A 63 -8.23 11.65 -10.32
C GLU A 63 -7.75 10.45 -9.50
N ILE A 64 -6.96 10.70 -8.45
CA ILE A 64 -6.25 9.65 -7.69
C ILE A 64 -6.51 9.69 -6.18
N GLY A 65 -7.23 10.71 -5.71
CA GLY A 65 -7.51 11.02 -4.31
C GLY A 65 -6.49 11.98 -3.68
N GLU A 66 -6.93 12.65 -2.61
CA GLU A 66 -6.14 13.66 -1.87
C GLU A 66 -5.07 13.05 -0.94
N TYR A 67 -4.25 12.15 -1.48
CA TYR A 67 -3.20 11.48 -0.72
C TYR A 67 -1.82 12.08 -0.99
N ARG A 68 -0.98 12.09 0.05
CA ARG A 68 0.45 12.39 -0.12
C ARG A 68 1.09 11.27 -0.95
N GLN A 69 1.51 11.62 -2.15
CA GLN A 69 2.21 10.70 -3.03
C GLN A 69 3.64 10.47 -2.55
N ALA A 70 4.11 9.22 -2.64
CA ALA A 70 5.49 8.84 -2.37
C ALA A 70 6.21 8.54 -3.67
N THR A 71 7.50 8.87 -3.75
CA THR A 71 8.34 8.62 -4.92
C THR A 71 9.69 8.03 -4.50
N GLY A 72 10.37 7.36 -5.42
CA GLY A 72 11.70 6.78 -5.20
C GLY A 72 11.78 5.92 -3.94
N ALA A 73 12.78 6.19 -3.09
CA ALA A 73 13.01 5.42 -1.86
C ALA A 73 11.83 5.44 -0.87
N ALA A 74 11.02 6.51 -0.85
CA ALA A 74 9.84 6.55 0.01
C ALA A 74 8.74 5.60 -0.51
N ALA A 75 8.57 5.50 -1.83
CA ALA A 75 7.63 4.56 -2.44
C ALA A 75 8.07 3.11 -2.19
N GLN A 76 9.37 2.82 -2.30
CA GLN A 76 9.91 1.49 -2.00
C GLN A 76 9.64 1.08 -0.55
N LYS A 77 9.87 1.98 0.43
CA LYS A 77 9.58 1.70 1.84
C LYS A 77 8.09 1.41 2.08
N MET A 78 7.19 2.13 1.41
CA MET A 78 5.75 1.84 1.52
C MET A 78 5.40 0.48 0.95
N LEU A 79 6.01 0.10 -0.18
CA LEU A 79 5.84 -1.24 -0.75
C LEU A 79 6.34 -2.33 0.20
N ASP A 80 7.52 -2.16 0.79
CA ASP A 80 8.10 -3.14 1.71
C ASP A 80 7.17 -3.37 2.92
N VAL A 81 6.62 -2.29 3.48
CA VAL A 81 5.63 -2.38 4.57
C VAL A 81 4.35 -3.07 4.11
N ALA A 82 3.86 -2.77 2.91
CA ALA A 82 2.67 -3.38 2.34
C ALA A 82 2.84 -4.89 2.09
N LEU A 83 4.05 -5.33 1.75
CA LEU A 83 4.34 -6.74 1.48
C LEU A 83 4.74 -7.54 2.72
N ALA A 84 5.14 -6.87 3.81
CA ALA A 84 5.51 -7.47 5.09
C ALA A 84 4.28 -7.88 5.93
N ILE A 85 3.40 -8.70 5.37
CA ILE A 85 2.23 -9.22 6.09
C ILE A 85 2.67 -10.38 7.01
N ASP A 86 2.41 -10.21 8.30
CA ASP A 86 2.67 -11.19 9.35
C ASP A 86 2.01 -12.56 9.09
N GLY A 87 2.70 -13.64 9.46
CA GLY A 87 2.25 -15.01 9.22
C GLY A 87 0.99 -15.39 10.01
N GLU A 88 0.87 -14.94 11.26
CA GLU A 88 -0.30 -15.16 12.10
C GLU A 88 -1.52 -14.45 11.52
N ALA A 89 -1.33 -13.20 11.08
CA ALA A 89 -2.37 -12.42 10.40
C ALA A 89 -2.86 -13.12 9.11
N LYS A 90 -1.95 -13.65 8.28
CA LYS A 90 -2.32 -14.46 7.10
C LYS A 90 -3.11 -15.70 7.48
N GLY A 91 -2.65 -16.44 8.48
CA GLY A 91 -3.32 -17.65 8.97
C GLY A 91 -4.73 -17.34 9.48
N TRP A 92 -4.89 -16.25 10.22
CA TRP A 92 -6.19 -15.79 10.70
C TRP A 92 -7.14 -15.46 9.54
N VAL A 93 -6.67 -14.76 8.50
CA VAL A 93 -7.50 -14.45 7.32
C VAL A 93 -7.88 -15.71 6.55
N LYS A 94 -6.95 -16.65 6.33
CA LYS A 94 -7.26 -17.94 5.68
C LYS A 94 -8.33 -18.70 6.45
N LYS A 95 -8.22 -18.76 7.78
CA LYS A 95 -9.22 -19.39 8.65
C LYS A 95 -10.57 -18.68 8.56
N TRP A 96 -10.59 -17.36 8.67
CA TRP A 96 -11.82 -16.56 8.57
C TRP A 96 -12.54 -16.78 7.23
N LEU A 97 -11.80 -16.79 6.12
CA LEU A 97 -12.33 -17.07 4.78
C LEU A 97 -12.91 -18.49 4.68
N THR A 98 -12.24 -19.48 5.28
CA THR A 98 -12.74 -20.87 5.32
C THR A 98 -14.03 -20.96 6.14
N ASP A 99 -14.04 -20.41 7.35
CA ASP A 99 -15.16 -20.52 8.28
C ASP A 99 -16.41 -19.76 7.82
N LYS A 100 -16.23 -18.57 7.24
CA LYS A 100 -17.35 -17.67 6.88
C LYS A 100 -17.81 -17.82 5.45
N HIS A 101 -16.91 -18.23 4.56
CA HIS A 101 -17.17 -18.23 3.12
C HIS A 101 -16.85 -19.56 2.44
N GLY A 102 -16.33 -20.56 3.16
CA GLY A 102 -15.95 -21.85 2.59
C GLY A 102 -14.73 -21.78 1.65
N VAL A 103 -14.02 -20.65 1.60
CA VAL A 103 -12.90 -20.42 0.69
C VAL A 103 -11.61 -20.97 1.30
N LYS A 104 -10.92 -21.84 0.57
CA LYS A 104 -9.61 -22.38 0.94
C LYS A 104 -8.54 -21.82 0.01
N LEU A 105 -7.47 -21.30 0.60
CA LEU A 105 -6.31 -20.75 -0.10
C LEU A 105 -5.08 -21.57 0.26
N ASP A 106 -4.39 -22.09 -0.75
CA ASP A 106 -3.14 -22.84 -0.61
C ASP A 106 -2.04 -22.02 0.10
#